data_AF-A0A0D6LI70-F1
#
_entry.id   AF-A0A0D6LI70-F1
#
_cell.length_a   1.000
_cell.length_b   1.000
_cell.length_c   1.000
_cell.angle_alpha   90.00
_cell.angle_beta   90.00
_cell.angle_gamma   90.00
#
_symmetry.space_group_name_H-M   'P 1'
#
loop_
_entity.id
_entity.type
_entity.pdbx_description
1 polymer ?
#
loop_
_entity_poly.entity_id
_entity_poly.type
_entity_poly.pdbx_seq_one_letter_code
_entity_poly.pdbx_strand_id
1 'polypeptide(L)'
;MQGSLLYEEVAFLAHCKEHEIEYHFFFRKLLQRWRHEIREYGQTDPKNRYNDDGIEHFANMAYHKNTRIGCSYHRKGQAATFVCVYEKGPQWDETIYEIGQRCKRNEDCTTYQNSKCDMLCVAPKQEINEPK
;
A
#
# COMPACT_ATOMS: atom_id res chain seq x y z
N MET A 1 23.69 -62.06 -24.01
CA MET A 1 24.79 -61.97 -23.03
C MET A 1 25.13 -60.49 -22.89
N GLN A 2 24.54 -59.77 -21.94
CA GLN A 2 24.85 -59.68 -20.50
C GLN A 2 25.49 -58.29 -20.27
N GLY A 3 24.89 -57.45 -19.42
CA GLY A 3 25.41 -56.12 -19.10
C GLY A 3 24.36 -55.24 -18.44
N SER A 4 24.00 -55.58 -17.20
CA SER A 4 23.00 -54.94 -16.36
C SER A 4 23.61 -53.89 -15.41
N LEU A 5 22.82 -52.86 -15.10
CA LEU A 5 22.83 -52.01 -13.88
C LEU A 5 24.00 -50.98 -13.81
N LEU A 6 23.80 -49.68 -13.58
CA LEU A 6 23.29 -49.04 -12.36
C LEU A 6 23.14 -47.51 -12.61
N TYR A 7 22.03 -46.90 -12.16
CA TYR A 7 21.85 -45.56 -11.57
C TYR A 7 22.66 -44.36 -12.14
N GLU A 8 22.05 -43.27 -12.62
CA GLU A 8 21.45 -42.25 -11.74
C GLU A 8 20.42 -41.39 -12.48
N GLU A 9 19.17 -41.43 -12.01
CA GLU A 9 18.20 -40.36 -12.19
C GLU A 9 18.70 -39.13 -11.42
N VAL A 10 19.31 -38.16 -12.11
CA VAL A 10 19.38 -36.80 -11.58
C VAL A 10 18.36 -35.96 -12.34
N ALA A 11 17.09 -36.30 -12.14
CA ALA A 11 16.05 -35.30 -12.15
C ALA A 11 16.45 -34.29 -11.07
N PHE A 12 17.09 -33.19 -11.49
CA PHE A 12 17.34 -32.04 -10.64
C PHE A 12 15.97 -31.52 -10.19
N LEU A 13 15.52 -32.05 -9.05
CA LEU A 13 14.51 -31.47 -8.18
C LEU A 13 15.07 -30.14 -7.69
N ALA A 14 15.12 -29.14 -8.57
CA ALA A 14 14.99 -27.75 -8.16
C ALA A 14 13.53 -27.51 -7.75
N HIS A 15 13.07 -28.28 -6.77
CA HIS A 15 11.88 -27.98 -6.01
C HIS A 15 12.29 -26.84 -5.06
N CYS A 16 12.42 -25.63 -5.61
CA CYS A 16 12.16 -24.46 -4.78
C CYS A 16 10.72 -24.64 -4.32
N LYS A 17 10.52 -25.19 -3.12
CA LYS A 17 9.23 -25.14 -2.46
C LYS A 17 8.86 -23.67 -2.47
N GLU A 18 7.84 -23.35 -3.25
CA GLU A 18 7.19 -22.06 -3.23
C GLU A 18 6.63 -21.92 -1.82
N HIS A 19 7.44 -21.38 -0.92
CA HIS A 19 6.96 -21.02 0.40
C HIS A 19 5.95 -19.92 0.14
N GLU A 20 4.66 -20.21 0.30
CA GLU A 20 3.66 -19.16 0.29
C GLU A 20 4.12 -18.07 1.26
N ILE A 21 4.17 -16.82 0.79
CA ILE A 21 4.28 -15.70 1.73
C ILE A 21 2.98 -15.75 2.50
N GLU A 22 3.03 -15.99 3.82
CA GLU A 22 1.85 -15.83 4.64
C GLU A 22 1.42 -14.36 4.55
N TYR A 23 0.42 -14.09 3.69
CA TYR A 23 -0.01 -12.76 3.28
C TYR A 23 -0.25 -11.84 4.49
N HIS A 24 -0.88 -12.41 5.53
CA HIS A 24 -1.19 -11.73 6.77
C HIS A 24 0.02 -11.40 7.64
N PHE A 25 1.12 -12.14 7.53
CA PHE A 25 2.29 -11.92 8.35
C PHE A 25 3.20 -10.85 7.76
N PHE A 26 3.50 -10.94 6.46
CA PHE A 26 4.48 -10.05 5.84
C PHE A 26 3.90 -8.66 5.51
N PHE A 27 2.84 -8.61 4.70
CA PHE A 27 2.29 -7.32 4.23
C PHE A 27 1.65 -6.52 5.35
N ARG A 28 0.95 -7.19 6.29
CA ARG A 28 0.37 -6.52 7.45
C ARG A 28 1.44 -5.85 8.31
N LYS A 29 2.58 -6.51 8.54
CA LYS A 29 3.68 -5.93 9.32
C LYS A 29 4.32 -4.74 8.61
N LEU A 30 4.49 -4.80 7.29
CA LEU A 30 5.01 -3.67 6.51
C LEU A 30 4.08 -2.47 6.57
N LEU A 31 2.79 -2.66 6.30
CA LEU A 31 1.79 -1.60 6.38
C LEU A 31 1.65 -1.03 7.80
N GLN A 32 1.79 -1.87 8.82
CA GLN A 32 1.82 -1.42 10.22
C GLN A 32 3.06 -0.58 10.52
N ARG A 33 4.23 -0.95 9.98
CA ARG A 33 5.46 -0.17 10.13
C ARG A 33 5.34 1.20 9.49
N TRP A 34 4.88 1.28 8.24
CA TRP A 34 4.61 2.56 7.56
C TRP A 34 3.61 3.41 8.35
N ARG A 35 2.53 2.81 8.85
CA ARG A 35 1.59 3.51 9.73
C ARG A 35 2.23 4.01 11.03
N HIS A 36 3.25 3.32 11.55
CA HIS A 36 3.88 3.64 12.83
C HIS A 36 4.86 4.80 12.75
N GLU A 37 5.32 5.18 11.56
CA GLU A 37 6.26 6.31 11.34
C GLU A 37 5.80 7.58 12.04
N ILE A 38 4.49 7.92 11.96
CA ILE A 38 3.94 9.11 12.64
C ILE A 38 4.15 9.10 14.16
N ARG A 39 4.23 7.92 14.77
CA ARG A 39 4.50 7.75 16.21
C ARG A 39 5.99 7.73 16.52
N GLU A 40 6.80 7.16 15.64
CA GLU A 40 8.25 7.07 15.82
C GLU A 40 8.93 8.43 15.66
N TYR A 41 8.59 9.15 14.59
CA TYR A 41 9.21 10.44 14.26
C TYR A 41 8.46 11.62 14.87
N GLY A 42 7.15 11.47 15.12
CA GLY A 42 6.32 12.49 15.77
C GLY A 42 5.91 13.61 14.82
N GLN A 43 4.73 13.47 14.19
CA GLN A 43 4.13 14.59 13.44
C GLN A 43 3.56 15.62 14.42
N THR A 44 4.22 16.77 14.52
CA THR A 44 3.87 17.86 15.46
C THR A 44 3.43 19.14 14.76
N ASP A 45 3.45 19.18 13.42
CA ASP A 45 2.96 20.31 12.65
C ASP A 45 1.45 20.51 12.92
N PRO A 46 1.02 21.70 13.36
CA PRO A 46 -0.38 21.95 13.74
C PRO A 46 -1.35 21.88 12.54
N LYS A 47 -0.84 21.89 11.31
CA LYS A 47 -1.58 21.72 10.06
C LYS A 47 -1.30 20.37 9.40
N ASN A 48 -0.61 19.46 10.09
CA ASN A 48 -0.28 18.11 9.62
C ASN A 48 0.36 18.14 8.22
N ARG A 49 1.33 19.04 8.04
CA ARG A 49 2.07 19.17 6.77
C ARG A 49 3.12 18.07 6.62
N TYR A 50 3.34 17.65 5.38
CA TYR A 50 4.45 16.78 5.01
C TYR A 50 5.73 17.61 4.92
N ASN A 51 6.53 17.61 6.00
CA ASN A 51 7.75 18.38 6.13
C ASN A 51 8.88 17.58 6.83
N ASP A 52 8.74 16.25 6.83
CA ASP A 52 9.71 15.30 7.34
C ASP A 52 9.67 14.04 6.46
N ASP A 53 10.77 13.74 5.78
CA ASP A 53 10.87 12.55 4.92
C ASP A 53 10.82 11.24 5.74
N GLY A 54 11.06 11.29 7.06
CA GLY A 54 10.91 10.15 7.96
C GLY A 54 9.49 9.57 8.00
N ILE A 55 8.48 10.33 7.57
CA ILE A 55 7.07 9.92 7.51
C ILE A 55 6.53 9.76 6.09
N GLU A 56 7.39 9.64 5.07
CA GLU A 56 6.98 9.58 3.66
C GLU A 56 5.93 8.47 3.39
N HIS A 57 6.12 7.26 3.92
CA HIS A 57 5.18 6.17 3.66
C HIS A 57 3.84 6.45 4.31
N PHE A 58 3.84 6.94 5.56
CA PHE A 58 2.63 7.40 6.22
C PHE A 58 1.93 8.52 5.43
N ALA A 59 2.69 9.52 4.96
CA ALA A 59 2.17 10.66 4.24
C ALA A 59 1.47 10.23 2.94
N ASN A 60 2.08 9.33 2.17
CA ASN A 60 1.47 8.74 0.98
C ASN A 60 0.22 7.89 1.31
N MET A 61 0.27 7.07 2.37
CA MET A 61 -0.87 6.24 2.80
C MET A 61 -2.09 7.08 3.24
N ALA A 62 -1.84 8.20 3.90
CA ALA A 62 -2.88 9.01 4.55
C ALA A 62 -3.30 10.25 3.76
N TYR A 63 -2.71 10.50 2.59
CA TYR A 63 -2.94 11.72 1.83
C TYR A 63 -4.40 11.86 1.37
N HIS A 64 -5.08 12.88 1.89
CA HIS A 64 -6.53 13.01 1.82
C HIS A 64 -7.09 13.21 0.40
N LYS A 65 -6.27 13.69 -0.54
CA LYS A 65 -6.68 13.87 -1.94
C LYS A 65 -6.49 12.60 -2.75
N ASN A 66 -5.78 11.58 -2.28
CA ASN A 66 -5.62 10.35 -3.04
C ASN A 66 -6.86 9.45 -2.93
N THR A 67 -7.31 8.89 -4.05
CA THR A 67 -8.48 7.98 -4.09
C THR A 67 -8.16 6.65 -4.75
N ARG A 68 -6.92 6.45 -5.22
CA ARG A 68 -6.49 5.25 -5.94
C ARG A 68 -5.15 4.76 -5.42
N ILE A 69 -5.07 3.45 -5.24
CA ILE A 69 -3.86 2.76 -4.80
C ILE A 69 -3.75 1.45 -5.59
N GLY A 70 -2.53 1.12 -6.00
CA GLY A 70 -2.19 -0.18 -6.55
C GLY A 70 -0.98 -0.73 -5.82
N CYS A 71 -1.07 -1.94 -5.27
CA CYS A 71 0.05 -2.59 -4.61
C CYS A 71 0.44 -3.87 -5.33
N SER A 72 1.73 -4.17 -5.35
CA SER A 72 2.28 -5.40 -5.90
C SER A 72 3.45 -5.86 -5.05
N TYR A 73 3.82 -7.13 -5.22
CA TYR A 73 4.99 -7.68 -4.58
C TYR A 73 5.75 -8.60 -5.53
N HIS A 74 7.04 -8.72 -5.30
CA HIS A 74 7.91 -9.66 -6.00
C HIS A 74 8.76 -10.40 -4.99
N ARG A 75 8.84 -11.73 -5.11
CA ARG A 75 9.64 -12.57 -4.22
C ARG A 75 10.84 -13.14 -4.98
N LYS A 76 12.02 -13.08 -4.36
CA LYS A 76 13.24 -13.73 -4.82
C LYS A 76 13.87 -14.50 -3.66
N GLY A 77 13.66 -15.82 -3.63
CA GLY A 77 14.12 -16.70 -2.55
C GLY A 77 13.42 -16.39 -1.22
N GLN A 78 14.17 -15.98 -0.21
CA GLN A 78 13.63 -15.56 1.11
C GLN A 78 13.29 -14.06 1.17
N ALA A 79 13.74 -13.26 0.20
CA ALA A 79 13.45 -11.83 0.14
C ALA A 79 12.13 -11.58 -0.60
N ALA A 80 11.35 -10.61 -0.10
CA ALA A 80 10.17 -10.10 -0.77
C ALA A 80 10.22 -8.57 -0.82
N THR A 81 9.97 -8.03 -1.99
CA THR A 81 9.78 -6.60 -2.23
C THR A 81 8.29 -6.34 -2.31
N PHE A 82 7.79 -5.35 -1.57
CA PHE A 82 6.40 -4.91 -1.58
C PHE A 82 6.36 -3.43 -1.93
N VAL A 83 5.51 -3.06 -2.89
CA VAL A 83 5.40 -1.70 -3.39
C VAL A 83 3.93 -1.34 -3.47
N CYS A 84 3.59 -0.14 -3.01
CA CYS A 84 2.31 0.50 -3.28
C CYS A 84 2.56 1.80 -4.04
N VAL A 85 1.77 2.02 -5.08
CA VAL A 85 1.76 3.25 -5.87
C VAL A 85 0.43 3.93 -5.65
N TYR A 86 0.48 5.23 -5.43
CA TYR A 86 -0.66 6.10 -5.19
C TYR A 86 -0.80 7.03 -6.39
N GLU A 87 -2.04 7.30 -6.84
CA GLU A 87 -2.26 8.24 -7.95
C GLU A 87 -1.80 9.65 -7.59
N LYS A 88 -1.94 10.03 -6.32
CA LYS A 88 -1.49 11.30 -5.77
C LYS A 88 -0.77 11.08 -4.45
N GLY A 89 0.29 11.85 -4.21
CA GLY A 89 0.96 11.98 -2.92
C GLY A 89 1.11 13.46 -2.56
N PRO A 90 1.34 13.78 -1.27
CA PRO A 90 1.55 15.16 -0.84
C PRO A 90 2.86 15.69 -1.37
N GLN A 91 2.89 16.97 -1.75
CA GLN A 91 4.14 17.69 -1.95
C GLN A 91 4.72 18.15 -0.61
N TRP A 92 6.01 18.55 -0.61
CA TRP A 92 6.62 19.15 0.57
C TRP A 92 5.83 20.39 1.04
N ASP A 93 5.70 20.54 2.36
CA ASP A 93 4.87 21.51 3.08
C ASP A 93 3.35 21.43 2.80
N GLU A 94 2.88 20.45 2.02
CA GLU A 94 1.46 20.22 1.80
C GLU A 94 0.82 19.50 2.99
N THR A 95 -0.39 19.88 3.37
CA THR A 95 -1.18 19.18 4.39
C THR A 95 -1.51 17.76 3.92
N ILE A 96 -1.13 16.75 4.73
CA ILE A 96 -1.42 15.33 4.46
C ILE A 96 -2.92 15.09 4.56
N TYR A 97 -3.53 15.55 5.65
CA TYR A 97 -4.97 15.62 5.86
C TYR A 97 -5.32 16.73 6.84
N GLU A 98 -6.50 17.34 6.68
CA GLU A 98 -6.99 18.36 7.60
C GLU A 98 -7.33 17.75 8.96
N ILE A 99 -6.86 18.38 10.05
CA ILE A 99 -7.19 17.96 11.41
C ILE A 99 -8.63 18.39 11.71
N GLY A 100 -9.50 17.42 12.01
CA GLY A 100 -10.90 17.71 12.27
C GLY A 100 -11.71 16.49 12.65
N GLN A 101 -13.02 16.69 12.80
CA GLN A 101 -13.95 15.58 12.98
C GLN A 101 -14.12 14.82 11.66
N ARG A 102 -14.24 13.49 11.75
CA ARG A 102 -14.65 12.67 10.60
C ARG A 102 -15.99 13.15 10.05
N CYS A 103 -16.25 12.88 8.77
CA CYS A 103 -17.54 13.16 8.16
C CYS A 103 -18.68 12.47 8.95
N LYS A 104 -19.82 13.14 9.00
CA LYS A 104 -21.08 12.61 9.57
C LYS A 104 -22.18 12.58 8.53
N ARG A 105 -22.13 13.46 7.53
CA ARG A 105 -23.06 13.56 6.41
C ARG A 105 -22.30 13.82 5.12
N ASN A 106 -22.98 13.65 3.98
CA ASN A 106 -22.36 13.79 2.66
C ASN A 106 -21.81 15.20 2.41
N GLU A 107 -22.46 16.22 2.98
CA GLU A 107 -22.09 17.63 2.81
C GLU A 107 -20.76 17.98 3.49
N ASP A 108 -20.31 17.16 4.45
CA ASP A 108 -19.00 17.33 5.10
C ASP A 108 -17.85 16.93 4.15
N CYS A 109 -18.14 16.23 3.04
CA CYS A 109 -17.16 15.74 2.08
C CYS A 109 -17.00 16.72 0.91
N THR A 110 -16.12 17.70 1.07
CA THR A 110 -15.96 18.82 0.12
C THR A 110 -14.84 18.63 -0.91
N THR A 111 -13.93 17.68 -0.71
CA THR A 111 -12.76 17.48 -1.59
C THR A 111 -13.14 17.08 -3.01
N TYR A 112 -14.15 16.23 -3.17
CA TYR A 112 -14.66 15.77 -4.46
C TYR A 112 -16.18 15.95 -4.49
N GLN A 113 -16.70 16.57 -5.54
CA GLN A 113 -18.15 16.76 -5.71
C GLN A 113 -18.89 15.42 -5.71
N ASN A 114 -20.11 15.40 -5.15
CA ASN A 114 -20.96 14.20 -5.04
C ASN A 114 -20.35 13.04 -4.21
N SER A 115 -19.39 13.33 -3.34
CA SER A 115 -18.88 12.35 -2.38
C SER A 115 -19.94 11.97 -1.35
N LYS A 116 -19.84 10.73 -0.84
CA LYS A 116 -20.68 10.23 0.25
C LYS A 116 -19.87 10.01 1.51
N CYS A 117 -20.48 10.19 2.67
CA CYS A 117 -19.86 9.85 3.93
C CYS A 117 -20.21 8.42 4.35
N ASP A 118 -19.20 7.56 4.49
CA ASP A 118 -19.29 6.20 5.03
C ASP A 118 -18.07 5.92 5.92
N MET A 119 -18.06 6.52 7.12
CA MET A 119 -16.91 6.62 8.03
C MET A 119 -15.72 7.46 7.50
N LEU A 120 -15.46 7.39 6.20
CA LEU A 120 -14.57 8.23 5.40
C LEU A 120 -15.37 8.82 4.22
N CYS A 121 -14.83 9.86 3.59
CA CYS A 121 -15.40 10.39 2.36
C CYS A 121 -15.09 9.46 1.19
N VAL A 122 -16.13 8.94 0.54
CA VAL A 122 -16.05 8.08 -0.64
C VAL A 122 -16.28 8.93 -1.88
N ALA A 123 -15.23 9.12 -2.68
CA ALA A 123 -15.32 9.82 -3.96
C ALA A 123 -16.24 9.06 -4.94
N PRO A 124 -16.97 9.75 -5.82
CA PRO A 124 -17.79 9.09 -6.83
C PRO A 124 -16.91 8.27 -7.77
N LYS A 125 -17.45 7.15 -8.27
CA LYS A 125 -16.79 6.39 -9.34
C LYS A 125 -16.66 7.32 -10.54
N GLN A 126 -15.44 7.48 -11.06
CA GLN A 126 -15.26 8.13 -12.34
C GLN A 126 -15.85 7.20 -13.41
N GLU A 127 -16.83 7.69 -14.17
CA GLU A 127 -17.23 7.03 -15.41
C GLU A 127 -16.06 7.13 -16.37
N ILE A 128 -15.22 6.08 -16.37
CA ILE A 128 -14.24 5.89 -17.43
C ILE A 128 -15.09 5.55 -18.64
N ASN A 129 -15.27 6.51 -19.54
CA ASN A 129 -15.75 6.22 -20.89
C ASN A 129 -14.72 5.27 -21.52
N GLU A 130 -14.93 3.96 -21.36
CA GLU A 130 -14.19 2.97 -22.13
C GLU A 130 -14.42 3.30 -23.61
N PRO A 131 -13.36 3.56 -24.40
CA PRO A 131 -13.50 3.59 -25.84
C PRO A 131 -14.02 2.22 -26.26
N LYS A 132 -15.23 2.19 -26.83
CA LYS A 132 -15.76 1.04 -27.54
C LYS A 132 -14.83 0.60 -28.66
#